data_AF-A0A950WHE7-F1
#
_entry.id   AF-A0A950WHE7-F1
#
_cell.length_a   1.000
_cell.length_b   1.000
_cell.length_c   1.000
_cell.angle_alpha   90.00
_cell.angle_beta   90.00
_cell.angle_gamma   90.00
#
_symmetry.space_group_name_H-M   'P 1'
#
loop_
_entity.id
_entity.type
_entity.pdbx_description
1 polymer ?
#
loop_
_entity_poly.entity_id
_entity_poly.type
_entity_poly.pdbx_seq_one_letter_code
_entity_poly.pdbx_strand_id
1 'polypeptide(L)'
;MAYQLENSEAAAILVQRELAPMLRQVLGQRQFPQLKHILVTGDQPPEGLPEAIPFATLMRRSSPKRPKQVDINGDDLLALPYSSGTTGFPKGTLLTHRNLTTNNLQFTTALRVDLTDVALLFLPFYHIYGVMLTGSFLACGGTQVMMERFDLPQSLELCEK
;
A
#
# COMPACT_ATOMS: atom_id res chain seq x y z
N MET A 1 3.77 13.69 -5.46
CA MET A 1 3.75 13.47 -4.00
C MET A 1 3.15 14.65 -3.23
N ALA A 2 3.73 15.85 -3.24
CA ALA A 2 3.23 17.00 -2.47
C ALA A 2 1.73 17.30 -2.65
N TYR A 3 1.26 17.36 -3.91
CA TYR A 3 -0.16 17.53 -4.22
C TYR A 3 -1.03 16.40 -3.64
N GLN A 4 -0.62 15.14 -3.78
CA GLN A 4 -1.41 14.00 -3.28
C GLN A 4 -1.48 13.98 -1.75
N LEU A 5 -0.39 14.37 -1.07
CA LEU A 5 -0.31 14.42 0.38
C LEU A 5 -1.24 15.49 0.96
N GLU A 6 -1.36 16.63 0.28
CA GLU A 6 -2.30 17.69 0.62
C GLU A 6 -3.73 17.31 0.26
N ASN A 7 -3.97 16.82 -0.96
CA ASN A 7 -5.30 16.51 -1.46
C ASN A 7 -5.96 15.31 -0.74
N SER A 8 -5.17 14.36 -0.24
CA SER A 8 -5.70 13.24 0.55
C SER A 8 -5.92 13.59 2.03
N GLU A 9 -5.47 14.77 2.47
CA GLU A 9 -5.47 15.18 3.89
C GLU A 9 -4.82 14.13 4.81
N ALA A 10 -3.77 13.45 4.32
CA ALA A 10 -3.19 12.31 5.03
C ALA A 10 -2.69 12.69 6.44
N ALA A 11 -3.18 11.95 7.45
CA ALA A 11 -2.72 12.08 8.82
C ALA A 11 -1.34 11.42 9.07
N ALA A 12 -0.97 10.47 8.22
CA ALA A 12 0.28 9.74 8.31
C ALA A 12 0.82 9.43 6.91
N ILE A 13 2.13 9.34 6.77
CA ILE A 13 2.81 8.83 5.57
C ILE A 13 3.74 7.68 5.97
N LEU A 14 3.68 6.57 5.24
CA LEU A 14 4.68 5.49 5.31
C LEU A 14 5.52 5.53 4.05
N VAL A 15 6.84 5.64 4.20
CA VAL A 15 7.77 5.79 3.09
C VAL A 15 8.90 4.76 3.18
N GLN A 16 9.35 4.27 2.03
CA GLN A 16 10.59 3.49 1.96
C GLN A 16 11.77 4.39 2.31
N ARG A 17 12.75 3.87 3.07
CA ARG A 17 13.91 4.64 3.54
C ARG A 17 14.66 5.33 2.42
N GLU A 18 14.75 4.68 1.27
CA GLU A 18 15.41 5.15 0.05
C GLU A 18 14.74 6.40 -0.53
N LEU A 19 13.45 6.60 -0.26
CA LEU A 19 12.66 7.74 -0.71
C LEU A 19 12.62 8.90 0.31
N ALA A 20 13.30 8.76 1.46
CA ALA A 20 13.36 9.81 2.47
C ALA A 20 13.90 11.17 1.94
N PRO A 21 14.93 11.23 1.06
CA PRO A 21 15.37 12.50 0.47
C PRO A 21 14.26 13.20 -0.34
N MET A 22 13.45 12.43 -1.07
CA MET A 22 12.32 12.98 -1.81
C MET A 22 11.25 13.53 -0.87
N LEU A 23 10.97 12.83 0.24
CA LEU A 23 10.04 13.31 1.26
C LEU A 23 10.53 14.62 1.89
N ARG A 24 11.82 14.73 2.22
CA ARG A 24 12.43 15.97 2.73
C ARG A 24 12.20 17.14 1.77
N GLN A 25 12.43 16.92 0.48
CA GLN A 25 12.21 17.96 -0.52
C GLN A 25 10.73 18.41 -0.54
N VAL A 26 9.78 17.47 -0.44
CA VAL A 26 8.35 17.81 -0.38
C VAL A 26 7.96 18.56 0.88
N LEU A 27 8.46 18.13 2.05
CA LEU A 27 8.20 18.81 3.32
C LEU A 27 8.82 20.22 3.36
N GLY A 28 9.91 20.46 2.62
CA GLY A 28 10.50 21.79 2.46
C GLY A 28 9.75 22.72 1.50
N GLN A 29 8.83 22.21 0.68
CA GLN A 29 8.09 23.02 -0.31
C GLN A 29 6.87 23.74 0.29
N ARG A 30 6.19 23.13 1.26
CA ARG A 30 4.96 23.64 1.88
C ARG A 30 4.67 22.95 3.20
N GLN A 31 3.76 23.51 3.99
CA GLN A 31 3.30 22.90 5.24
C GLN A 31 2.16 21.90 4.99
N PHE A 32 2.10 20.84 5.79
CA PHE A 32 1.07 19.80 5.75
C PHE A 32 0.42 19.68 7.14
N PRO A 33 -0.55 20.56 7.49
CA PRO A 33 -1.08 20.64 8.86
C PRO A 33 -1.78 19.36 9.33
N GLN A 34 -2.30 18.56 8.40
CA GLN A 34 -2.93 17.29 8.72
C GLN A 34 -1.92 16.17 9.00
N LEU A 35 -0.69 16.28 8.50
CA LEU A 35 0.32 15.23 8.63
C LEU A 35 0.90 15.21 10.05
N LYS A 36 0.53 14.19 10.83
CA LYS A 36 0.93 14.01 12.23
C LYS A 36 2.03 12.97 12.41
N HIS A 37 2.15 12.02 11.47
CA HIS A 37 3.08 10.90 11.58
C HIS A 37 3.86 10.68 10.28
N ILE A 38 5.18 10.61 10.41
CA ILE A 38 6.08 10.17 9.34
C ILE A 38 6.63 8.81 9.76
N LEU A 39 6.28 7.78 9.01
CA LEU A 39 6.75 6.41 9.22
C LEU A 39 7.74 6.06 8.10
N VAL A 40 8.82 5.38 8.45
CA VAL A 40 9.87 5.00 7.49
C VAL A 40 10.24 3.54 7.64
N THR A 41 10.48 2.83 6.54
CA THR A 41 10.97 1.44 6.61
C THR A 41 12.36 1.36 7.24
N GLY A 42 12.68 0.20 7.84
CA GLY A 42 13.94 -0.05 8.53
C GLY A 42 13.90 0.24 10.04
N ASP A 43 15.09 0.21 10.66
CA ASP A 43 15.26 0.24 12.11
C ASP A 43 15.64 1.60 12.71
N GLN A 44 16.07 2.54 11.87
CA GLN A 44 16.59 3.83 12.30
C GLN A 44 16.00 4.96 11.46
N PRO A 45 15.82 6.16 12.04
CA PRO A 45 15.40 7.33 11.27
C PRO A 45 16.40 7.61 10.13
N PRO A 46 15.93 8.07 8.95
CA PRO A 46 16.79 8.53 7.87
C PRO A 46 17.46 9.86 8.21
N GLU A 47 18.58 10.14 7.56
CA GLU A 47 19.33 11.38 7.73
C GLU A 47 18.49 12.61 7.33
N GLY A 48 18.45 13.59 8.23
CA GLY A 48 17.69 14.84 8.05
C GLY A 48 16.18 14.71 8.12
N LEU A 49 15.68 13.60 8.69
CA LEU A 49 14.29 13.36 9.11
C LEU A 49 14.28 12.67 10.50
N PRO A 50 14.89 13.27 11.54
CA PRO A 50 14.99 12.66 12.87
C PRO A 50 13.62 12.40 13.55
N GLU A 51 12.58 13.12 13.13
CA GLU A 51 11.21 12.97 13.60
C GLU A 51 10.50 11.73 13.02
N ALA A 52 11.04 11.12 11.97
CA ALA A 52 10.45 9.94 11.36
C ALA A 52 10.56 8.72 12.28
N ILE A 53 9.44 8.00 12.43
CA ILE A 53 9.33 6.81 13.28
C ILE A 53 9.70 5.58 12.43
N PRO A 54 10.75 4.81 12.81
CA PRO A 54 11.07 3.57 12.11
C PRO A 54 9.96 2.54 12.28
N PHE A 55 9.49 1.97 11.17
CA PHE A 55 8.40 0.99 11.16
C PHE A 55 8.74 -0.23 12.02
N ALA A 56 10.00 -0.67 12.02
CA ALA A 56 10.44 -1.78 12.88
C ALA A 56 10.29 -1.48 14.38
N THR A 57 10.39 -0.21 14.78
CA THR A 57 10.12 0.22 16.17
C THR A 57 8.64 0.08 16.52
N LEU A 58 7.73 0.38 15.59
CA LEU A 58 6.29 0.13 15.78
C LEU A 58 6.01 -1.37 15.93
N MET A 59 6.63 -2.20 15.08
CA MET A 59 6.46 -3.66 15.13
C MET A 59 6.95 -4.24 16.47
N ARG A 60 8.14 -3.85 16.95
CA ARG A 60 8.67 -4.30 18.24
C ARG A 60 7.80 -3.89 19.44
N ARG A 61 7.14 -2.74 19.35
CA ARG A 61 6.29 -2.20 20.42
C ARG A 61 4.82 -2.64 20.29
N SER A 62 4.47 -3.37 19.23
CA SER A 62 3.11 -3.78 18.97
C SER A 62 2.59 -4.75 20.04
N SER A 63 1.30 -4.70 20.31
CA SER A 63 0.66 -5.70 21.17
C SER A 63 0.26 -6.92 20.34
N PRO A 64 0.46 -8.15 20.84
CA PRO A 64 -0.11 -9.33 20.20
C PRO A 64 -1.64 -9.40 20.37
N LYS A 65 -2.22 -8.56 21.23
CA LYS A 65 -3.68 -8.47 21.40
C LYS A 65 -4.30 -7.85 20.17
N ARG A 66 -5.38 -8.46 19.68
CA ARG A 66 -6.18 -7.89 18.59
C ARG A 66 -6.60 -6.46 18.95
N PRO A 67 -6.42 -5.47 18.06
CA PRO A 67 -6.89 -4.12 18.32
C PRO A 67 -8.40 -4.12 18.49
N LYS A 68 -8.92 -3.12 19.22
CA LYS A 68 -10.36 -2.91 19.35
C LYS A 68 -10.97 -2.79 17.96
N GLN A 69 -12.09 -3.46 17.73
CA GLN A 69 -12.83 -3.33 16.50
C GLN A 69 -13.33 -1.89 16.37
N VAL A 70 -13.11 -1.32 15.20
CA VAL A 70 -13.69 -0.03 14.80
C VAL A 70 -15.02 -0.29 14.11
N ASP A 71 -15.98 0.61 14.32
CA ASP A 71 -17.24 0.58 13.57
C ASP A 71 -16.95 1.05 12.14
N ILE A 72 -17.10 0.13 11.19
CA ILE A 72 -16.87 0.35 9.76
C ILE A 72 -17.97 -0.38 8.98
N ASN A 73 -18.49 0.27 7.95
CA ASN A 73 -19.46 -0.28 7.03
C ASN A 73 -18.86 -0.43 5.62
N GLY A 74 -19.54 -1.20 4.76
CA GLY A 74 -19.04 -1.48 3.41
C GLY A 74 -18.92 -0.25 2.50
N ASP A 75 -19.65 0.81 2.78
CA ASP A 75 -19.71 2.02 1.96
C ASP A 75 -18.75 3.11 2.45
N ASP A 76 -18.03 2.85 3.56
CA ASP A 76 -16.93 3.69 4.02
C ASP A 76 -15.74 3.63 3.05
N LEU A 77 -15.06 4.77 2.91
CA LEU A 77 -13.87 4.91 2.07
C LEU A 77 -12.70 4.09 2.65
N LEU A 78 -12.11 3.27 1.79
CA LEU A 78 -10.96 2.42 2.11
C LEU A 78 -9.67 2.93 1.44
N ALA A 79 -9.75 3.38 0.19
CA ALA A 79 -8.56 3.77 -0.56
C ALA A 79 -8.79 4.92 -1.55
N LEU A 80 -7.72 5.67 -1.83
CA LEU A 80 -7.66 6.77 -2.79
C LEU A 80 -6.50 6.56 -3.80
N PRO A 81 -6.49 5.50 -4.63
CA PRO A 81 -5.47 5.36 -5.67
C PRO A 81 -5.52 6.56 -6.62
N TYR A 82 -4.39 7.26 -6.73
CA TYR A 82 -4.27 8.41 -7.61
C TYR A 82 -3.93 7.95 -9.04
N SER A 83 -4.74 8.38 -9.99
CA SER A 83 -4.44 8.26 -11.42
C SER A 83 -3.95 9.60 -11.96
N SER A 84 -3.17 9.60 -13.06
CA SER A 84 -2.70 10.83 -13.71
C SER A 84 -3.84 11.77 -14.12
N GLY A 85 -5.04 11.22 -14.35
CA GLY A 85 -6.20 11.96 -14.85
C GLY A 85 -5.96 12.51 -16.27
N THR A 86 -7.02 12.84 -16.98
CA THR A 86 -6.92 13.50 -18.31
C THR A 86 -6.78 15.02 -18.21
N THR A 87 -6.92 15.59 -17.01
CA THR A 87 -7.02 17.05 -16.77
C THR A 87 -5.77 17.66 -16.12
N GLY A 88 -4.62 16.97 -16.18
CA GLY A 88 -3.31 17.49 -15.75
C GLY A 88 -2.94 17.25 -14.27
N PHE A 89 -3.91 17.32 -13.34
CA PHE A 89 -3.67 16.97 -11.94
C PHE A 89 -4.12 15.54 -11.62
N PRO A 90 -3.33 14.77 -10.82
CA PRO A 90 -3.74 13.45 -10.40
C PRO A 90 -5.05 13.47 -9.62
N LYS A 91 -5.93 12.49 -9.84
CA LYS A 91 -7.22 12.39 -9.11
C LYS A 91 -7.24 11.12 -8.26
N GLY A 92 -7.56 11.28 -6.97
CA GLY A 92 -7.79 10.16 -6.06
C GLY A 92 -9.13 9.50 -6.36
N THR A 93 -9.11 8.24 -6.79
CA THR A 93 -10.34 7.48 -7.04
C THR A 93 -10.90 6.99 -5.71
N LEU A 94 -12.13 7.35 -5.39
CA LEU A 94 -12.79 6.91 -4.15
C LEU A 94 -13.15 5.42 -4.26
N LEU A 95 -12.49 4.58 -3.46
CA LEU A 95 -12.82 3.16 -3.36
C LEU A 95 -13.31 2.84 -1.95
N THR A 96 -14.51 2.28 -1.86
CA THR A 96 -15.08 1.79 -0.61
C THR A 96 -14.62 0.36 -0.28
N HIS A 97 -14.84 -0.08 0.95
CA HIS A 97 -14.66 -1.47 1.34
C HIS A 97 -15.44 -2.44 0.43
N ARG A 98 -16.69 -2.10 0.10
CA ARG A 98 -17.57 -2.89 -0.78
C ARG A 98 -17.04 -2.95 -2.20
N ASN A 99 -16.48 -1.85 -2.74
CA ASN A 99 -15.90 -1.86 -4.08
C ASN A 99 -14.78 -2.90 -4.18
N LEU A 100 -13.80 -2.86 -3.26
CA LEU A 100 -12.65 -3.76 -3.31
C LEU A 100 -13.02 -5.21 -2.99
N THR A 101 -13.85 -5.46 -1.98
CA THR A 101 -14.26 -6.83 -1.63
C THR A 101 -15.12 -7.49 -2.70
N THR A 102 -16.04 -6.74 -3.33
CA THR A 102 -16.85 -7.25 -4.45
C THR A 102 -15.97 -7.57 -5.66
N ASN A 103 -15.00 -6.71 -5.97
CA ASN A 103 -14.08 -6.93 -7.07
C ASN A 103 -13.18 -8.16 -6.83
N ASN A 104 -12.65 -8.34 -5.62
CA ASN A 104 -11.90 -9.54 -5.25
C ASN A 104 -12.76 -10.80 -5.42
N LEU A 105 -14.02 -10.80 -4.96
CA LEU A 105 -14.93 -11.94 -5.12
C LEU A 105 -15.23 -12.25 -6.60
N GLN A 106 -15.46 -11.23 -7.42
CA GLN A 106 -15.65 -11.40 -8.86
C GLN A 106 -14.41 -12.01 -9.52
N PHE A 107 -13.22 -11.52 -9.17
CA PHE A 107 -11.95 -12.01 -9.69
C PHE A 107 -11.71 -13.48 -9.32
N THR A 108 -11.78 -13.82 -8.04
CA THR A 108 -11.54 -15.20 -7.57
C THR A 108 -12.59 -16.16 -8.11
N THR A 109 -13.85 -15.74 -8.25
CA THR A 109 -14.90 -16.56 -8.85
C THR A 109 -14.66 -16.80 -10.35
N ALA A 110 -14.32 -15.75 -11.09
CA ALA A 110 -14.12 -15.83 -12.55
C ALA A 110 -12.92 -16.71 -12.92
N LEU A 111 -11.82 -16.59 -12.16
CA LEU A 111 -10.60 -17.37 -12.39
C LEU A 111 -10.57 -18.68 -11.61
N ARG A 112 -11.58 -18.93 -10.76
CA ARG A 112 -11.68 -20.11 -9.88
C ARG A 112 -10.46 -20.29 -8.99
N VAL A 113 -9.96 -19.19 -8.44
CA VAL A 113 -8.81 -19.20 -7.53
C VAL A 113 -9.24 -19.80 -6.21
N ASP A 114 -8.47 -20.76 -5.70
CA ASP A 114 -8.64 -21.37 -4.39
C ASP A 114 -7.35 -21.36 -3.56
N LEU A 115 -7.35 -22.09 -2.45
CA LEU A 115 -6.24 -22.14 -1.49
C LEU A 115 -5.01 -22.88 -2.02
N THR A 116 -5.13 -23.63 -3.11
CA THR A 116 -4.05 -24.41 -3.73
C THR A 116 -3.28 -23.59 -4.77
N ASP A 117 -3.81 -22.44 -5.19
CA ASP A 117 -3.15 -21.58 -6.16
C ASP A 117 -1.96 -20.82 -5.57
N VAL A 118 -0.93 -20.66 -6.41
CA VAL A 118 0.27 -19.88 -6.12
C VAL A 118 0.41 -18.78 -7.17
N ALA A 119 0.41 -17.52 -6.74
CA ALA A 119 0.57 -16.37 -7.63
C ALA A 119 1.96 -15.75 -7.52
N LEU A 120 2.60 -15.53 -8.67
CA LEU A 120 3.77 -14.66 -8.77
C LEU A 120 3.31 -13.20 -8.89
N LEU A 121 3.62 -12.38 -7.88
CA LEU A 121 3.23 -10.98 -7.80
C LEU A 121 4.45 -10.06 -7.92
N PHE A 122 4.54 -9.34 -9.04
CA PHE A 122 5.58 -8.34 -9.30
C PHE A 122 5.02 -6.93 -9.55
N LEU A 123 3.71 -6.74 -9.38
CA LEU A 123 3.06 -5.45 -9.58
C LEU A 123 3.29 -4.52 -8.39
N PRO A 124 3.72 -3.28 -8.63
CA PRO A 124 3.93 -2.32 -7.55
C PRO A 124 2.64 -1.96 -6.81
N PHE A 125 2.71 -1.79 -5.49
CA PHE A 125 1.53 -1.46 -4.65
C PHE A 125 1.07 0.00 -4.75
N TYR A 126 1.78 0.86 -5.48
CA TYR A 126 1.25 2.16 -5.87
C TYR A 126 0.25 2.07 -7.04
N HIS A 127 0.12 0.90 -7.67
CA HIS A 127 -0.96 0.58 -8.59
C HIS A 127 -2.04 -0.25 -7.91
N ILE A 128 -3.30 0.16 -8.06
CA ILE A 128 -4.45 -0.52 -7.44
C ILE A 128 -4.54 -2.00 -7.83
N TYR A 129 -4.06 -2.38 -9.01
CA TYR A 129 -4.09 -3.77 -9.47
C TYR A 129 -3.20 -4.69 -8.60
N GLY A 130 -2.03 -4.22 -8.15
CA GLY A 130 -1.18 -4.98 -7.24
C GLY A 130 -1.87 -5.22 -5.90
N VAL A 131 -2.49 -4.18 -5.33
CA VAL A 131 -3.25 -4.26 -4.08
C VAL A 131 -4.46 -5.21 -4.21
N MET A 132 -5.17 -5.13 -5.33
CA MET A 132 -6.33 -6.00 -5.63
C MET A 132 -5.93 -7.47 -5.74
N LEU A 133 -4.86 -7.79 -6.47
CA LEU A 133 -4.37 -9.18 -6.55
C LEU A 133 -3.98 -9.71 -5.18
N THR A 134 -3.21 -8.94 -4.40
CA THR A 134 -2.85 -9.34 -3.04
C THR A 134 -4.08 -9.61 -2.18
N GLY A 135 -5.07 -8.72 -2.23
CA GLY A 135 -6.33 -8.90 -1.49
C GLY A 135 -7.14 -10.11 -1.96
N SER A 136 -7.14 -10.42 -3.27
CA SER A 136 -7.87 -11.55 -3.85
C SER A 136 -7.28 -12.89 -3.40
N PHE A 137 -5.97 -13.06 -3.51
CA PHE A 137 -5.30 -14.29 -3.07
C PHE A 137 -5.33 -14.45 -1.54
N LEU A 138 -5.26 -13.36 -0.77
CA LEU A 138 -5.49 -13.42 0.68
C LEU A 138 -6.91 -13.87 1.04
N ALA A 139 -7.94 -13.44 0.28
CA ALA A 139 -9.32 -13.78 0.56
C ALA A 139 -9.65 -15.26 0.33
N CYS A 140 -8.96 -15.94 -0.59
CA CYS A 140 -9.12 -17.38 -0.84
C CYS A 140 -8.10 -18.27 -0.11
N GLY A 141 -7.11 -17.67 0.58
CA GLY A 141 -6.05 -18.41 1.25
C GLY A 141 -4.94 -18.90 0.32
N GLY A 142 -4.86 -18.39 -0.90
CA GLY A 142 -3.82 -18.73 -1.87
C GLY A 142 -2.45 -18.16 -1.50
N THR A 143 -1.40 -18.80 -2.02
CA THR A 143 -0.01 -18.41 -1.75
C THR A 143 0.44 -17.31 -2.72
N GLN A 144 1.24 -16.36 -2.22
CA GLN A 144 1.78 -15.26 -3.02
C GLN A 144 3.31 -15.26 -2.95
N VAL A 145 3.97 -15.40 -4.09
CA VAL A 145 5.41 -15.24 -4.26
C VAL A 145 5.65 -13.82 -4.75
N MET A 146 6.24 -12.97 -3.91
CA MET A 146 6.46 -11.56 -4.24
C MET A 146 7.82 -11.33 -4.89
N MET A 147 7.84 -10.53 -5.96
CA MET A 147 9.04 -9.97 -6.56
C MET A 147 9.06 -8.45 -6.36
N GLU A 148 10.21 -7.90 -5.99
CA GLU A 148 10.37 -6.45 -5.81
C GLU A 148 10.12 -5.66 -7.10
N ARG A 149 10.60 -6.22 -8.21
CA ARG A 149 10.40 -5.72 -9.57
C ARG A 149 10.35 -6.90 -10.53
N PHE A 150 9.74 -6.70 -11.68
CA PHE A 150 9.76 -7.72 -12.73
C PHE A 150 11.21 -7.94 -13.20
N ASP A 151 11.64 -9.19 -13.15
CA ASP A 151 12.90 -9.67 -13.70
C ASP A 151 12.62 -10.98 -14.43
N LEU A 152 12.83 -11.01 -15.75
CA LEU A 152 12.43 -12.14 -16.58
C LEU A 152 13.14 -13.44 -16.16
N PRO A 153 14.49 -13.48 -16.05
CA PRO A 153 15.18 -14.70 -15.60
C PRO A 153 14.68 -15.21 -14.24
N GLN A 154 14.57 -14.34 -13.25
CA GLN A 154 14.08 -14.71 -11.91
C GLN A 154 12.63 -15.19 -11.96
N SER A 155 11.78 -14.58 -12.79
CA SER A 155 10.38 -15.00 -12.90
C SER A 155 10.24 -16.42 -13.45
N LEU A 156 11.08 -16.80 -14.42
CA LEU A 156 11.10 -18.17 -14.96
C LEU A 156 11.58 -19.16 -13.90
N GLU A 157 12.66 -18.83 -13.18
CA GLU A 157 13.17 -19.67 -12.09
C GLU A 157 12.13 -19.89 -10.98
N LEU A 158 11.35 -18.85 -10.64
CA LEU A 158 10.30 -18.95 -9.63
C LEU A 158 9.09 -19.76 -10.10
N CYS A 159 8.76 -19.72 -11.40
CA CYS A 159 7.67 -20.52 -11.97
C CYS A 159 8.00 -22.01 -12.11
N GLU A 160 9.28 -22.38 -12.11
CA GLU A 160 9.75 -23.77 -12.23
C GLU A 160 9.88 -24.49 -10.88
N LYS A 161 9.78 -23.77 -9.75
CA LYS A 161 9.84 -24.31 -8.39
C LYS A 161 8.46 -24.69 -7.86
#